data_AF-R9XH47-F1
#
_entry.id   AF-R9XH47-F1
#
_cell.length_a   1.000
_cell.length_b   1.000
_cell.length_c   1.000
_cell.angle_alpha   90.00
_cell.angle_beta   90.00
_cell.angle_gamma   90.00
#
_symmetry.space_group_name_H-M   'P 1'
#
loop_
_entity.id
_entity.type
_entity.pdbx_description
1 polymer ?
#
loop_
_entity_poly.entity_id
_entity_poly.type
_entity_poly.pdbx_seq_one_letter_code
_entity_poly.pdbx_strand_id
1 'polypeptide(L)'
;MAVLRRVKRPRVDIEIEKVSKYFKKEESWSTELADVSDSPVSIEDIKAMAAPEFFTYVESKTKDLLPVNSKLEDSSEFPANFAAIYSKVRLMRSKIITPVDTVGCASLPLTLNEKYGIAKYQIKPLHYRLQLLVALMLSTQTKDETNAIAMNNMMDYCMNTMRIEEGITLEALLQIDEKQLDTLIYPVGFHRKKAAYIKRAMPMLQEEFGGDVPTTIEGFNSLPGVGNKIGFLALQKSWGIVAGIGVDVHVDRLSKMWRWVDPKKCKTPEHTRKALEQWVPRELWNEINPLLVGFGQVICPARGKRCDLCLANDICNNVDRKLVKLRNFEESPASLRGDHSQLLTHLQHTLVESGSAAPRIKKEETDK
;
A
#
# COMPACT_ATOMS: atom_id res chain seq x y z
N MET A 1 38.10 7.50 -32.04
CA MET A 1 36.98 8.01 -31.20
C MET A 1 35.70 8.08 -32.03
N ALA A 2 34.78 7.13 -31.88
CA ALA A 2 33.49 7.15 -32.56
C ALA A 2 32.39 7.52 -31.55
N VAL A 3 31.83 8.71 -31.68
CA VAL A 3 30.70 9.19 -30.87
C VAL A 3 29.42 8.55 -31.39
N LEU A 4 28.91 7.55 -30.67
CA LEU A 4 27.59 6.97 -30.93
C LEU A 4 26.50 8.01 -30.61
N ARG A 5 25.94 8.65 -31.64
CA ARG A 5 24.76 9.50 -31.49
C ARG A 5 23.55 8.63 -31.13
N ARG A 6 22.98 8.84 -29.94
CA ARG A 6 21.68 8.27 -29.54
C ARG A 6 20.59 8.85 -30.44
N VAL A 7 20.10 8.06 -31.38
CA VAL A 7 18.87 8.36 -32.13
C VAL A 7 17.70 8.29 -31.16
N LYS A 8 17.02 9.42 -30.90
CA LYS A 8 15.75 9.44 -30.15
C LYS A 8 14.73 8.65 -30.97
N ARG A 9 14.16 7.59 -30.39
CA ARG A 9 13.05 6.85 -31.00
C ARG A 9 11.87 7.81 -31.23
N PRO A 10 11.25 7.78 -32.42
CA PRO A 10 10.07 8.61 -32.68
C PRO A 10 8.93 8.24 -31.72
N ARG A 11 8.20 9.27 -31.26
CA ARG A 11 7.00 9.09 -30.43
C ARG A 11 5.89 8.53 -31.31
N VAL A 12 5.26 7.46 -30.83
CA VAL A 12 4.02 6.92 -31.39
C VAL A 12 2.91 7.42 -30.48
N ASP A 13 2.00 8.21 -31.02
CA ASP A 13 0.76 8.56 -30.33
C ASP A 13 -0.11 7.30 -30.29
N ILE A 14 -0.31 6.78 -29.08
CA ILE A 14 -1.15 5.60 -28.85
C ILE A 14 -2.50 6.15 -28.40
N GLU A 15 -3.54 5.97 -29.21
CA GLU A 15 -4.91 6.14 -28.76
C GLU A 15 -5.15 5.20 -27.57
N ILE A 16 -5.48 5.79 -26.42
CA ILE A 16 -5.78 5.04 -25.21
C ILE A 16 -7.18 4.46 -25.40
N GLU A 17 -7.26 3.18 -25.75
CA GLU A 17 -8.52 2.43 -25.79
C GLU A 17 -9.32 2.70 -24.50
N LYS A 18 -10.63 2.98 -24.65
CA LYS A 18 -11.55 3.23 -23.53
C LYS A 18 -11.60 2.05 -22.54
N VAL A 19 -11.12 0.87 -22.94
CA VAL A 19 -10.99 -0.33 -22.13
C VAL A 19 -9.57 -0.86 -22.26
N SER A 20 -8.90 -1.15 -21.14
CA SER A 20 -7.53 -1.67 -21.16
C SER A 20 -7.49 -3.07 -21.78
N LYS A 21 -6.62 -3.31 -22.78
CA LYS A 21 -6.33 -4.67 -23.30
C LYS A 21 -5.86 -5.70 -22.26
N TYR A 22 -5.44 -5.24 -21.07
CA TYR A 22 -5.09 -6.09 -19.92
C TYR A 22 -6.27 -6.38 -18.98
N PHE A 23 -7.42 -5.76 -19.23
CA PHE A 23 -8.70 -6.03 -18.58
C PHE A 23 -9.63 -6.59 -19.65
N LYS A 24 -9.43 -7.87 -19.99
CA LYS A 24 -10.54 -8.62 -20.57
C LYS A 24 -11.61 -8.69 -19.49
N LYS A 25 -12.82 -8.24 -19.84
CA LYS A 25 -14.04 -8.48 -19.08
C LYS A 25 -14.26 -10.00 -19.08
N GLU A 26 -13.58 -10.71 -18.19
CA GLU A 26 -14.04 -12.04 -17.80
C GLU A 26 -15.40 -11.84 -17.14
N GLU A 27 -16.34 -12.71 -17.52
CA GLU A 27 -17.79 -12.66 -17.33
C GLU A 27 -18.26 -11.96 -16.04
N SER A 28 -19.45 -11.36 -16.12
CA SER A 28 -20.17 -10.87 -14.94
C SER A 28 -20.54 -12.05 -14.05
N TRP A 29 -19.61 -12.45 -13.19
CA TRP A 29 -19.86 -13.41 -12.13
C TRP A 29 -20.37 -12.60 -10.93
N SER A 30 -21.66 -12.75 -10.63
CA SER A 30 -22.26 -12.29 -9.38
C SER A 30 -21.45 -12.88 -8.24
N THR A 31 -20.59 -12.06 -7.65
CA THR A 31 -19.98 -12.43 -6.39
C THR A 31 -21.07 -12.20 -5.38
N GLU A 32 -21.64 -13.27 -4.82
CA GLU A 32 -22.28 -13.18 -3.51
C GLU A 32 -21.17 -12.73 -2.54
N LEU A 33 -20.98 -11.41 -2.47
CA LEU A 33 -20.12 -10.79 -1.49
C LEU A 33 -20.78 -11.09 -0.15
N ALA A 34 -20.07 -11.84 0.69
CA ALA A 34 -20.43 -12.03 2.07
C ALA A 34 -20.77 -10.65 2.67
N ASP A 35 -22.00 -10.56 3.15
CA ASP A 35 -22.71 -9.42 3.69
C ASP A 35 -21.85 -8.18 4.03
N VAL A 36 -22.07 -7.12 3.26
CA VAL A 36 -21.77 -5.73 3.64
C VAL A 36 -22.64 -5.27 4.83
N SER A 37 -23.59 -6.11 5.28
CA SER A 37 -24.65 -5.80 6.24
C SER A 37 -24.28 -5.90 7.73
N ASP A 38 -23.05 -6.27 8.08
CA ASP A 38 -22.68 -6.49 9.49
C ASP A 38 -22.19 -5.22 10.23
N SER A 39 -22.25 -4.04 9.57
CA SER A 39 -22.03 -2.75 10.25
C SER A 39 -23.38 -2.17 10.70
N PRO A 40 -23.59 -1.90 11.99
CA PRO A 40 -24.85 -1.34 12.50
C PRO A 40 -25.09 0.12 12.08
N VAL A 41 -24.18 0.73 11.31
CA VAL A 41 -24.19 2.15 10.92
C VAL A 41 -24.42 2.25 9.42
N SER A 42 -25.42 3.04 8.99
CA SER A 42 -25.72 3.24 7.57
C SER A 42 -24.65 4.12 6.89
N ILE A 43 -24.57 4.06 5.55
CA ILE A 43 -23.65 4.92 4.78
C ILE A 43 -24.00 6.40 4.97
N GLU A 44 -25.29 6.71 5.04
CA GLU A 44 -25.82 8.05 5.27
C GLU A 44 -25.35 8.61 6.62
N ASP A 45 -25.38 7.77 7.66
CA ASP A 45 -24.87 8.16 8.98
C ASP A 45 -23.36 8.43 8.93
N ILE A 46 -22.57 7.56 8.27
CA ILE A 46 -21.12 7.75 8.11
C ILE A 46 -20.81 9.05 7.36
N LYS A 47 -21.61 9.40 6.35
CA LYS A 47 -21.48 10.66 5.60
C LYS A 47 -21.79 11.88 6.47
N ALA A 48 -22.71 11.74 7.43
CA ALA A 48 -23.11 12.81 8.34
C ALA A 48 -22.14 13.02 9.53
N MET A 49 -21.25 12.05 9.83
CA MET A 49 -20.29 12.14 10.93
C MET A 49 -19.38 13.38 10.83
N ALA A 50 -19.21 14.06 11.95
CA ALA A 50 -18.16 15.06 12.09
C ALA A 50 -16.78 14.38 12.05
N ALA A 51 -15.72 15.13 11.69
CA ALA A 51 -14.38 14.57 11.52
C ALA A 51 -13.88 13.74 12.73
N PRO A 52 -13.98 14.19 14.00
CA PRO A 52 -13.55 13.36 15.14
C PRO A 52 -14.26 12.00 15.22
N GLU A 53 -15.57 12.00 15.01
CA GLU A 53 -16.41 10.79 15.04
C GLU A 53 -16.07 9.87 13.88
N PHE A 54 -15.97 10.41 12.66
CA PHE A 54 -15.61 9.66 11.46
C PHE A 54 -14.27 8.94 11.61
N PHE A 55 -13.22 9.64 12.04
CA PHE A 55 -11.90 9.03 12.18
C PHE A 55 -11.88 7.98 13.30
N THR A 56 -12.59 8.22 14.41
CA THR A 56 -12.73 7.24 15.50
C THR A 56 -13.48 6.00 15.02
N TYR A 57 -14.54 6.18 14.23
CA TYR A 57 -15.32 5.10 13.64
C TYR A 57 -14.46 4.25 12.70
N VAL A 58 -13.81 4.86 11.71
CA VAL A 58 -12.95 4.13 10.75
C VAL A 58 -11.82 3.40 11.47
N GLU A 59 -11.19 4.02 12.46
CA GLU A 59 -10.16 3.37 13.28
C GLU A 59 -10.72 2.19 14.06
N SER A 60 -11.91 2.31 14.66
CA SER A 60 -12.53 1.20 15.39
C SER A 60 -12.81 -0.02 14.50
N LYS A 61 -13.12 0.20 13.22
CA LYS A 61 -13.39 -0.86 12.23
C LYS A 61 -12.12 -1.39 11.57
N THR A 62 -11.03 -0.62 11.58
CA THR A 62 -9.78 -0.93 10.88
C THR A 62 -8.58 -1.07 11.80
N LYS A 63 -8.83 -1.26 13.10
CA LYS A 63 -7.80 -1.54 14.09
C LYS A 63 -7.33 -2.99 13.96
N ASP A 64 -6.03 -3.19 14.08
CA ASP A 64 -5.47 -4.52 14.21
C ASP A 64 -6.02 -5.18 15.48
N LEU A 65 -6.81 -6.25 15.32
CA LEU A 65 -7.52 -6.91 16.42
C LEU A 65 -6.57 -7.72 17.32
N LEU A 66 -5.43 -8.12 16.77
CA LEU A 66 -4.39 -8.83 17.51
C LEU A 66 -3.29 -7.84 17.92
N PRO A 67 -2.82 -7.85 19.19
CA PRO A 67 -1.61 -7.12 19.57
C PRO A 67 -0.44 -7.51 18.65
N VAL A 68 0.43 -6.57 18.28
CA VAL A 68 1.52 -6.83 17.33
C VAL A 68 2.47 -7.95 17.80
N ASN A 69 2.50 -8.22 19.11
CA ASN A 69 3.32 -9.26 19.74
C ASN A 69 2.56 -10.58 20.03
N SER A 70 1.28 -10.69 19.69
CA SER A 70 0.54 -11.95 19.90
C SER A 70 0.87 -12.95 18.79
N LYS A 71 1.17 -14.19 19.19
CA LYS A 71 1.29 -15.31 18.26
C LYS A 71 -0.10 -15.63 17.71
N LEU A 72 -0.18 -15.83 16.40
CA LEU A 72 -1.35 -16.45 15.80
C LEU A 72 -1.33 -17.94 16.17
N GLU A 73 -2.42 -18.44 16.75
CA GLU A 73 -2.58 -19.87 16.98
C GLU A 73 -2.66 -20.60 15.64
N ASP A 74 -2.05 -21.77 15.56
CA ASP A 74 -2.03 -22.55 14.32
C ASP A 74 -3.37 -23.26 14.11
N SER A 75 -3.76 -23.47 12.86
CA SER A 75 -5.01 -24.13 12.48
C SER A 75 -4.76 -25.10 11.32
N SER A 76 -5.49 -26.21 11.29
CA SER A 76 -5.45 -27.15 10.17
C SER A 76 -5.92 -26.54 8.84
N GLU A 77 -6.64 -25.42 8.90
CA GLU A 77 -7.07 -24.66 7.72
C GLU A 77 -5.94 -23.80 7.13
N PHE A 78 -4.88 -23.54 7.91
CA PHE A 78 -3.77 -22.71 7.48
C PHE A 78 -2.72 -23.50 6.71
N PRO A 79 -2.02 -22.88 5.75
CA PRO A 79 -0.75 -23.40 5.28
C PRO A 79 0.20 -23.61 6.47
N ALA A 80 0.91 -24.74 6.52
CA ALA A 80 1.70 -25.16 7.69
C ALA A 80 2.75 -24.14 8.19
N ASN A 81 3.18 -23.21 7.35
CA ASN A 81 4.14 -22.15 7.72
C ASN A 81 3.50 -20.78 7.94
N PHE A 82 2.19 -20.63 7.74
CA PHE A 82 1.50 -19.34 7.80
C PHE A 82 1.57 -18.73 9.20
N ALA A 83 1.03 -19.40 10.23
CA ALA A 83 0.98 -18.83 11.58
C ALA A 83 2.37 -18.43 12.10
N ALA A 84 3.37 -19.28 11.86
CA ALA A 84 4.75 -19.03 12.26
C ALA A 84 5.42 -17.87 11.50
N ILE A 85 5.33 -17.84 10.16
CA ILE A 85 5.90 -16.75 9.36
C ILE A 85 5.16 -15.44 9.64
N TYR A 86 3.83 -15.47 9.66
CA TYR A 86 2.99 -14.29 9.88
C TYR A 86 3.30 -13.66 11.24
N SER A 87 3.33 -14.44 12.33
CA SER A 87 3.70 -13.94 13.66
C SER A 87 5.09 -13.30 13.71
N LYS A 88 6.08 -13.92 13.05
CA LYS A 88 7.45 -13.36 12.96
C LYS A 88 7.49 -12.08 12.13
N VAL A 89 6.69 -11.99 11.06
CA VAL A 89 6.55 -10.78 10.25
C VAL A 89 5.93 -9.65 11.07
N ARG A 90 4.87 -9.92 11.84
CA ARG A 90 4.28 -8.95 12.78
C ARG A 90 5.30 -8.43 13.78
N LEU A 91 6.07 -9.33 14.40
CA LEU A 91 7.14 -8.95 15.31
C LEU A 91 8.18 -8.05 14.63
N MET A 92 8.66 -8.41 13.44
CA MET A 92 9.58 -7.55 12.68
C MET A 92 8.95 -6.19 12.36
N ARG A 93 7.66 -6.17 11.98
CA ARG A 93 6.93 -4.94 11.65
C ARG A 93 6.72 -4.02 12.85
N SER A 94 6.67 -4.54 14.07
CA SER A 94 6.72 -3.73 15.29
C SER A 94 8.05 -3.00 15.53
N LYS A 95 9.12 -3.38 14.82
CA LYS A 95 10.50 -2.91 15.04
C LYS A 95 11.11 -2.24 13.82
N ILE A 96 10.33 -2.01 12.77
CA ILE A 96 10.79 -1.32 11.56
C ILE A 96 9.79 -0.26 11.16
N ILE A 97 10.29 0.90 10.73
CA ILE A 97 9.50 1.96 10.11
C ILE A 97 9.72 1.88 8.61
N THR A 98 8.65 1.84 7.84
CA THR A 98 8.71 1.61 6.40
C THR A 98 7.98 2.70 5.63
N PRO A 99 8.27 2.88 4.33
CA PRO A 99 7.58 3.89 3.52
C PRO A 99 6.06 3.78 3.52
N VAL A 100 5.49 2.57 3.59
CA VAL A 100 4.03 2.41 3.68
C VAL A 100 3.45 2.98 5.00
N ASP A 101 4.27 3.09 6.05
CA ASP A 101 3.84 3.65 7.35
C ASP A 101 3.83 5.19 7.29
N THR A 102 4.89 5.78 6.73
CA THR A 102 5.13 7.23 6.79
C THR A 102 4.52 7.99 5.62
N VAL A 103 4.59 7.41 4.42
CA VAL A 103 4.18 8.05 3.16
C VAL A 103 3.34 7.11 2.29
N GLY A 104 2.79 6.04 2.88
CA GLY A 104 1.86 5.14 2.22
C GLY A 104 0.53 5.82 1.90
N CYS A 105 -0.19 5.26 0.92
CA CYS A 105 -1.41 5.87 0.38
C CYS A 105 -2.49 6.14 1.44
N ALA A 106 -2.61 5.27 2.45
CA ALA A 106 -3.58 5.43 3.53
C ALA A 106 -3.18 6.52 4.55
N SER A 107 -1.87 6.79 4.69
CA SER A 107 -1.33 7.81 5.59
C SER A 107 -1.27 9.18 4.94
N LEU A 108 -1.10 9.24 3.62
CA LEU A 108 -0.88 10.49 2.87
C LEU A 108 -1.93 11.58 3.11
N PRO A 109 -3.25 11.30 3.09
CA PRO A 109 -4.23 12.33 3.41
C PRO A 109 -4.00 12.96 4.79
N LEU A 110 -3.57 12.19 5.79
CA LEU A 110 -3.32 12.71 7.14
C LEU A 110 -2.01 13.50 7.19
N THR A 111 -0.91 12.89 6.76
CA THR A 111 0.43 13.49 6.87
C THR A 111 0.60 14.71 5.99
N LEU A 112 -0.06 14.75 4.84
CA LEU A 112 0.01 15.88 3.94
C LEU A 112 -0.84 17.06 4.43
N ASN A 113 -2.06 16.82 4.92
CA ASN A 113 -2.86 17.89 5.53
C ASN A 113 -2.15 18.51 6.73
N GLU A 114 -1.55 17.68 7.59
CA GLU A 114 -0.77 18.16 8.74
C GLU A 114 0.40 19.05 8.31
N LYS A 115 1.14 18.67 7.26
CA LYS A 115 2.22 19.48 6.68
C LYS A 115 1.74 20.88 6.25
N TYR A 116 0.49 20.99 5.81
CA TYR A 116 -0.13 22.24 5.39
C TYR A 116 -0.99 22.91 6.48
N GLY A 117 -0.85 22.48 7.75
CA GLY A 117 -1.48 23.11 8.90
C GLY A 117 -2.92 22.69 9.17
N ILE A 118 -3.42 21.63 8.52
CA ILE A 118 -4.76 21.08 8.73
C ILE A 118 -4.63 19.83 9.60
N ALA A 119 -5.00 19.92 10.88
CA ALA A 119 -4.94 18.79 11.79
C ALA A 119 -5.94 17.69 11.37
N LYS A 120 -5.66 16.43 11.70
CA LYS A 120 -6.51 15.26 11.39
C LYS A 120 -8.01 15.53 11.58
N TYR A 121 -8.41 16.03 12.74
CA TYR A 121 -9.82 16.27 13.07
C TYR A 121 -10.42 17.55 12.47
N GLN A 122 -9.65 18.30 11.68
CA GLN A 122 -10.12 19.44 10.87
C GLN A 122 -10.33 19.04 9.41
N ILE A 123 -9.80 17.89 8.98
CA ILE A 123 -10.00 17.38 7.61
C ILE A 123 -11.45 16.94 7.47
N LYS A 124 -12.20 17.56 6.56
CA LYS A 124 -13.56 17.12 6.21
C LYS A 124 -13.51 15.67 5.70
N PRO A 125 -14.32 14.73 6.24
CA PRO A 125 -14.29 13.33 5.82
C PRO A 125 -14.43 13.12 4.31
N LEU A 126 -15.26 13.94 3.66
CA LEU A 126 -15.42 13.99 2.21
C LEU A 126 -14.09 14.21 1.47
N HIS A 127 -13.29 15.18 1.91
CA HIS A 127 -12.00 15.49 1.28
C HIS A 127 -10.95 14.43 1.60
N TYR A 128 -10.95 13.88 2.82
CA TYR A 128 -10.10 12.74 3.18
C TYR A 128 -10.32 11.55 2.24
N ARG A 129 -11.57 11.15 2.01
CA ARG A 129 -11.93 10.03 1.13
C ARG A 129 -11.47 10.25 -0.31
N LEU A 130 -11.65 11.46 -0.84
CA LEU A 130 -11.19 11.83 -2.17
C LEU A 130 -9.65 11.79 -2.27
N GLN A 131 -8.96 12.40 -1.30
CA GLN A 131 -7.50 12.43 -1.25
C GLN A 131 -6.91 11.02 -1.17
N LEU A 132 -7.53 10.14 -0.39
CA LEU A 132 -7.19 8.72 -0.30
C LEU A 132 -7.36 8.03 -1.66
N LEU A 133 -8.50 8.24 -2.35
CA LEU A 133 -8.75 7.66 -3.67
C LEU A 133 -7.68 8.10 -4.68
N VAL A 134 -7.38 9.41 -4.75
CA VAL A 134 -6.35 9.94 -5.65
C VAL A 134 -4.98 9.34 -5.33
N ALA A 135 -4.59 9.29 -4.05
CA ALA A 135 -3.34 8.65 -3.63
C ALA A 135 -3.29 7.17 -4.07
N LEU A 136 -4.38 6.43 -3.93
CA LEU A 136 -4.45 5.03 -4.37
C LEU A 136 -4.37 4.88 -5.90
N MET A 137 -5.01 5.76 -6.67
CA MET A 137 -4.91 5.77 -8.14
C MET A 137 -3.47 6.02 -8.61
N LEU A 138 -2.76 6.92 -7.93
CA LEU A 138 -1.34 7.22 -8.20
C LEU A 138 -0.39 6.09 -7.77
N SER A 139 -0.78 5.23 -6.82
CA SER A 139 0.05 4.16 -6.25
C SER A 139 0.44 3.06 -7.22
N THR A 140 -0.34 2.85 -8.28
CA THR A 140 -0.15 1.71 -9.20
C THR A 140 1.22 1.79 -9.88
N GLN A 141 2.04 0.75 -9.68
CA GLN A 141 3.42 0.69 -10.20
C GLN A 141 4.26 1.94 -9.85
N THR A 142 4.09 2.48 -8.64
CA THR A 142 4.79 3.67 -8.16
C THR A 142 5.20 3.44 -6.71
N LYS A 143 6.39 3.92 -6.34
CA LYS A 143 6.86 3.85 -4.95
C LYS A 143 6.08 4.85 -4.11
N ASP A 144 5.83 4.52 -2.83
CA ASP A 144 5.10 5.39 -1.91
C ASP A 144 5.74 6.79 -1.82
N GLU A 145 7.07 6.84 -1.75
CA GLU A 145 7.84 8.09 -1.71
C GLU A 145 7.62 8.95 -2.96
N THR A 146 7.52 8.34 -4.14
CA THR A 146 7.25 9.04 -5.41
C THR A 146 5.80 9.51 -5.49
N ASN A 147 4.86 8.71 -4.98
CA ASN A 147 3.46 9.10 -4.87
C ASN A 147 3.29 10.31 -3.94
N ALA A 148 3.98 10.30 -2.79
CA ALA A 148 3.98 11.40 -1.84
C ALA A 148 4.42 12.72 -2.45
N ILE A 149 5.46 12.70 -3.30
CA ILE A 149 5.90 13.90 -4.04
C ILE A 149 4.78 14.43 -4.96
N ALA A 150 4.12 13.55 -5.72
CA ALA A 150 3.04 13.95 -6.62
C ALA A 150 1.82 14.50 -5.86
N MET A 151 1.40 13.83 -4.78
CA MET A 151 0.33 14.32 -3.91
C MET A 151 0.69 15.68 -3.30
N ASN A 152 1.95 15.86 -2.86
CA ASN A 152 2.42 17.14 -2.35
C ASN A 152 2.35 18.25 -3.40
N ASN A 153 2.79 18.00 -4.63
CA ASN A 153 2.70 18.98 -5.72
C ASN A 153 1.24 19.38 -5.99
N MET A 154 0.31 18.42 -5.96
CA MET A 154 -1.11 18.69 -6.12
C MET A 154 -1.67 19.53 -4.97
N MET A 155 -1.35 19.18 -3.73
CA MET A 155 -1.78 19.93 -2.54
C MET A 155 -1.25 21.36 -2.56
N ASP A 156 0.04 21.52 -2.87
CA ASP A 156 0.70 22.82 -3.02
C ASP A 156 -0.01 23.69 -4.07
N TYR A 157 -0.28 23.12 -5.24
CA TYR A 157 -0.97 23.83 -6.31
C TYR A 157 -2.37 24.27 -5.89
N CYS A 158 -3.16 23.38 -5.26
CA CYS A 158 -4.50 23.71 -4.82
C CYS A 158 -4.50 24.84 -3.76
N MET A 159 -3.62 24.74 -2.75
CA MET A 159 -3.60 25.72 -1.66
C MET A 159 -2.93 27.04 -2.04
N ASN A 160 -1.77 26.99 -2.68
CA ASN A 160 -0.94 28.17 -2.93
C ASN A 160 -1.25 28.85 -4.27
N THR A 161 -1.63 28.08 -5.30
CA THR A 161 -1.96 28.64 -6.62
C THR A 161 -3.45 28.90 -6.77
N MET A 162 -4.30 27.91 -6.44
CA MET A 162 -5.76 28.04 -6.58
C MET A 162 -6.45 28.68 -5.36
N ARG A 163 -5.73 28.84 -4.23
CA ARG A 163 -6.26 29.44 -2.99
C ARG A 163 -7.42 28.65 -2.38
N ILE A 164 -7.38 27.32 -2.51
CA ILE A 164 -8.35 26.41 -1.90
C ILE A 164 -7.78 25.95 -0.55
N GLU A 165 -8.34 26.45 0.55
CA GLU A 165 -7.84 26.22 1.91
C GLU A 165 -7.83 24.73 2.29
N GLU A 166 -8.80 23.95 1.82
CA GLU A 166 -8.86 22.50 2.06
C GLU A 166 -7.96 21.66 1.12
N GLY A 167 -7.23 22.32 0.23
CA GLY A 167 -6.29 21.69 -0.69
C GLY A 167 -6.96 20.85 -1.78
N ILE A 168 -6.65 19.56 -1.83
CA ILE A 168 -7.18 18.66 -2.87
C ILE A 168 -8.66 18.37 -2.58
N THR A 169 -9.54 19.05 -3.31
CA THR A 169 -11.00 18.87 -3.28
C THR A 169 -11.54 18.44 -4.65
N LEU A 170 -12.80 17.98 -4.70
CA LEU A 170 -13.41 17.57 -5.97
C LEU A 170 -13.52 18.76 -6.92
N GLU A 171 -13.91 19.91 -6.40
CA GLU A 171 -13.96 21.17 -7.14
C GLU A 171 -12.59 21.54 -7.73
N ALA A 172 -11.52 21.46 -6.92
CA ALA A 172 -10.16 21.73 -7.38
C ALA A 172 -9.79 20.82 -8.57
N LEU A 173 -10.03 19.50 -8.43
CA LEU A 173 -9.67 18.52 -9.45
C LEU A 173 -10.53 18.61 -10.72
N LEU A 174 -11.77 19.12 -10.62
CA LEU A 174 -12.61 19.42 -11.78
C LEU A 174 -12.07 20.63 -12.55
N GLN A 175 -11.59 21.66 -11.85
CA GLN A 175 -11.05 22.89 -12.45
C GLN A 175 -9.64 22.72 -13.05
N ILE A 176 -8.76 21.92 -12.42
CA ILE A 176 -7.40 21.67 -12.95
C ILE A 176 -7.49 20.99 -14.31
N ASP A 177 -6.88 21.55 -15.35
CA ASP A 177 -6.85 20.90 -16.67
C ASP A 177 -5.95 19.65 -16.67
N GLU A 178 -6.17 18.73 -17.62
CA GLU A 178 -5.44 17.45 -17.65
C GLU A 178 -3.92 17.63 -17.81
N LYS A 179 -3.48 18.63 -18.58
CA LYS A 179 -2.05 18.88 -18.83
C LYS A 179 -1.36 19.45 -17.59
N GLN A 180 -2.04 20.32 -16.86
CA GLN A 180 -1.58 20.80 -15.58
C GLN A 180 -1.53 19.65 -14.56
N LEU A 181 -2.57 18.82 -14.49
CA LEU A 181 -2.56 17.64 -13.61
C LEU A 181 -1.41 16.69 -13.95
N ASP A 182 -1.19 16.40 -15.25
CA ASP A 182 -0.06 15.61 -15.75
C ASP A 182 1.29 16.16 -15.29
N THR A 183 1.42 17.50 -15.28
CA THR A 183 2.62 18.20 -14.81
C THR A 183 2.81 18.04 -13.30
N LEU A 184 1.75 18.18 -12.51
CA LEU A 184 1.81 18.03 -11.05
C LEU A 184 2.22 16.62 -10.63
N ILE A 185 1.70 15.61 -11.34
CA ILE A 185 1.96 14.20 -11.04
C ILE A 185 3.09 13.58 -11.87
N TYR A 186 3.85 14.37 -12.63
CA TYR A 186 4.94 13.86 -13.49
C TYR A 186 5.91 12.87 -12.82
N PRO A 187 6.22 12.95 -11.49
CA PRO A 187 7.15 12.02 -10.86
C PRO A 187 6.64 10.57 -10.88
N VAL A 188 5.32 10.35 -10.91
CA VAL A 188 4.77 8.99 -10.89
C VAL A 188 4.93 8.30 -12.24
N GLY A 189 5.15 6.98 -12.22
CA GLY A 189 5.14 6.17 -13.43
C GLY A 189 3.78 6.24 -14.13
N PHE A 190 3.77 6.32 -15.46
CA PHE A 190 2.56 6.42 -16.28
C PHE A 190 1.68 7.65 -15.98
N HIS A 191 2.28 8.74 -15.51
CA HIS A 191 1.61 9.99 -15.12
C HIS A 191 0.53 10.46 -16.12
N ARG A 192 0.81 10.49 -17.44
CA ARG A 192 -0.20 10.88 -18.46
C ARG A 192 -1.49 10.08 -18.39
N LYS A 193 -1.36 8.75 -18.29
CA LYS A 193 -2.51 7.85 -18.21
C LYS A 193 -3.27 8.05 -16.89
N LYS A 194 -2.53 8.26 -15.81
CA LYS A 194 -3.11 8.52 -14.48
C LYS A 194 -3.83 9.87 -14.42
N ALA A 195 -3.29 10.91 -15.06
CA ALA A 195 -3.95 12.21 -15.17
C ALA A 195 -5.29 12.08 -15.91
N ALA A 196 -5.29 11.41 -17.08
CA ALA A 196 -6.50 11.12 -17.83
C ALA A 196 -7.51 10.25 -17.05
N TYR A 197 -7.03 9.35 -16.19
CA TYR A 197 -7.89 8.54 -15.32
C TYR A 197 -8.53 9.38 -14.22
N ILE A 198 -7.74 10.17 -13.49
CA ILE A 198 -8.24 11.06 -12.44
C ILE A 198 -9.24 12.06 -13.04
N LYS A 199 -8.89 12.73 -14.15
CA LYS A 199 -9.77 13.72 -14.81
C LYS A 199 -11.11 13.14 -15.27
N ARG A 200 -11.15 11.87 -15.68
CA ARG A 200 -12.40 11.20 -16.05
C ARG A 200 -13.19 10.69 -14.85
N ALA A 201 -12.52 10.33 -13.76
CA ALA A 201 -13.18 9.90 -12.53
C ALA A 201 -13.92 11.06 -11.84
N MET A 202 -13.38 12.28 -11.85
CA MET A 202 -13.98 13.39 -11.09
C MET A 202 -15.42 13.74 -11.51
N PRO A 203 -15.76 13.89 -12.81
CA PRO A 203 -17.16 14.11 -13.21
C PRO A 203 -18.08 12.95 -12.80
N MET A 204 -17.62 11.70 -12.91
CA MET A 204 -18.39 10.54 -12.44
C MET A 204 -18.68 10.62 -10.94
N LEU A 205 -17.71 11.03 -10.12
CA LEU A 205 -17.95 11.25 -8.68
C LEU A 205 -19.03 12.30 -8.44
N GLN A 206 -19.00 13.41 -9.19
CA GLN A 206 -19.98 14.48 -9.08
C GLN A 206 -21.39 14.03 -9.50
N GLU A 207 -21.51 13.37 -10.65
CA GLU A 207 -22.78 13.04 -11.30
C GLU A 207 -23.42 11.76 -10.76
N GLU A 208 -22.63 10.71 -10.56
CA GLU A 208 -23.13 9.36 -10.23
C GLU A 208 -23.06 9.05 -8.73
N PHE A 209 -22.14 9.70 -7.99
CA PHE A 209 -21.86 9.40 -6.58
C PHE A 209 -22.13 10.57 -5.62
N GLY A 210 -22.82 11.62 -6.10
CA GLY A 210 -23.23 12.77 -5.29
C GLY A 210 -22.06 13.59 -4.74
N GLY A 211 -20.93 13.59 -5.44
CA GLY A 211 -19.72 14.32 -5.08
C GLY A 211 -18.79 13.62 -4.08
N ASP A 212 -19.07 12.37 -3.69
CA ASP A 212 -18.23 11.56 -2.80
C ASP A 212 -17.67 10.34 -3.54
N VAL A 213 -16.79 9.58 -2.88
CA VAL A 213 -16.28 8.31 -3.42
C VAL A 213 -17.36 7.21 -3.34
N PRO A 214 -17.29 6.17 -4.20
CA PRO A 214 -18.23 5.05 -4.14
C PRO A 214 -18.20 4.30 -2.81
N THR A 215 -19.30 3.60 -2.49
CA THR A 215 -19.47 2.85 -1.22
C THR A 215 -19.49 1.33 -1.42
N THR A 216 -19.32 0.87 -2.66
CA THR A 216 -19.27 -0.55 -3.05
C THR A 216 -18.03 -0.84 -3.89
N ILE A 217 -17.64 -2.12 -3.94
CA ILE A 217 -16.48 -2.53 -4.76
C ILE A 217 -16.75 -2.36 -6.25
N GLU A 218 -18.00 -2.62 -6.68
CA GLU A 218 -18.47 -2.41 -8.04
C GLU A 218 -18.40 -0.92 -8.42
N GLY A 219 -18.83 -0.04 -7.51
CA GLY A 219 -18.77 1.41 -7.72
C GLY A 219 -17.34 1.91 -7.80
N PHE A 220 -16.42 1.42 -6.96
CA PHE A 220 -15.01 1.76 -7.11
C PHE A 220 -14.44 1.26 -8.44
N ASN A 221 -14.73 0.01 -8.82
CA ASN A 221 -14.24 -0.58 -10.06
C ASN A 221 -14.84 0.04 -11.34
N SER A 222 -15.95 0.76 -11.24
CA SER A 222 -16.49 1.51 -12.38
C SER A 222 -15.63 2.73 -12.74
N LEU A 223 -14.85 3.25 -11.76
CA LEU A 223 -13.99 4.40 -11.98
C LEU A 223 -12.76 4.03 -12.84
N PRO A 224 -12.39 4.88 -13.81
CA PRO A 224 -11.24 4.62 -14.67
C PRO A 224 -9.94 4.57 -13.87
N GLY A 225 -9.18 3.49 -14.04
CA GLY A 225 -7.90 3.31 -13.35
C GLY A 225 -8.01 2.73 -11.94
N VAL A 226 -9.22 2.46 -11.47
CA VAL A 226 -9.48 1.77 -10.22
C VAL A 226 -9.77 0.29 -10.53
N GLY A 227 -9.18 -0.59 -9.74
CA GLY A 227 -9.47 -2.03 -9.78
C GLY A 227 -9.47 -2.60 -8.36
N ASN A 228 -9.71 -3.90 -8.22
CA ASN A 228 -9.97 -4.58 -6.95
C ASN A 228 -9.05 -4.15 -5.79
N LYS A 229 -7.72 -4.12 -5.99
CA LYS A 229 -6.77 -3.69 -4.96
C LYS A 229 -7.07 -2.27 -4.45
N ILE A 230 -7.34 -1.33 -5.36
CA ILE A 230 -7.66 0.05 -4.97
C ILE A 230 -9.03 0.08 -4.30
N GLY A 231 -10.03 -0.58 -4.89
CA GLY A 231 -11.40 -0.57 -4.35
C GLY A 231 -11.49 -1.14 -2.93
N PHE A 232 -10.87 -2.28 -2.65
CA PHE A 232 -10.87 -2.85 -1.30
C PHE A 232 -10.17 -1.95 -0.26
N LEU A 233 -9.00 -1.42 -0.60
CA LEU A 233 -8.28 -0.50 0.29
C LEU A 233 -9.04 0.82 0.50
N ALA A 234 -9.72 1.31 -0.54
CA ALA A 234 -10.56 2.49 -0.46
C ALA A 234 -11.79 2.24 0.42
N LEU A 235 -12.52 1.12 0.26
CA LEU A 235 -13.64 0.76 1.13
C LEU A 235 -13.24 0.70 2.61
N GLN A 236 -12.11 0.04 2.89
CA GLN A 236 -11.58 -0.11 4.22
C GLN A 236 -11.32 1.24 4.88
N LYS A 237 -10.60 2.15 4.21
CA LYS A 237 -10.16 3.42 4.82
C LYS A 237 -11.16 4.57 4.64
N SER A 238 -12.02 4.53 3.62
CA SER A 238 -13.06 5.55 3.42
C SER A 238 -14.30 5.30 4.26
N TRP A 239 -14.68 4.03 4.45
CA TRP A 239 -15.98 3.66 5.01
C TRP A 239 -15.89 2.69 6.20
N GLY A 240 -14.69 2.25 6.58
CA GLY A 240 -14.53 1.22 7.61
C GLY A 240 -15.02 -0.16 7.17
N ILE A 241 -15.17 -0.41 5.86
CA ILE A 241 -15.75 -1.64 5.32
C ILE A 241 -14.63 -2.58 4.85
N VAL A 242 -14.45 -3.69 5.54
CA VAL A 242 -13.51 -4.75 5.16
C VAL A 242 -14.24 -5.79 4.29
N ALA A 243 -14.31 -5.49 2.99
CA ALA A 243 -15.00 -6.32 1.99
C ALA A 243 -14.08 -7.38 1.33
N GLY A 244 -12.76 -7.25 1.47
CA GLY A 244 -11.80 -8.15 0.82
C GLY A 244 -10.35 -7.75 1.06
N ILE A 245 -9.43 -8.61 0.66
CA ILE A 245 -8.00 -8.36 0.78
C ILE A 245 -7.49 -7.56 -0.42
N GLY A 246 -6.91 -6.38 -0.16
CA GLY A 246 -6.18 -5.63 -1.18
C GLY A 246 -4.87 -6.34 -1.56
N VAL A 247 -4.84 -7.11 -2.64
CA VAL A 247 -3.61 -7.80 -3.08
C VAL A 247 -2.80 -6.93 -4.05
N ASP A 248 -1.61 -6.52 -3.62
CA ASP A 248 -0.63 -5.81 -4.44
C ASP A 248 0.55 -6.73 -4.83
N VAL A 249 1.59 -6.15 -5.44
CA VAL A 249 2.78 -6.91 -5.85
C VAL A 249 3.56 -7.52 -4.68
N HIS A 250 3.47 -6.95 -3.48
CA HIS A 250 4.14 -7.47 -2.29
C HIS A 250 3.37 -8.66 -1.74
N VAL A 251 2.06 -8.49 -1.51
CA VAL A 251 1.16 -9.56 -1.03
C VAL A 251 1.18 -10.74 -1.99
N ASP A 252 1.07 -10.49 -3.30
CA ASP A 252 1.09 -11.52 -4.33
C ASP A 252 2.41 -12.30 -4.36
N ARG A 253 3.54 -11.58 -4.40
CA ARG A 253 4.88 -12.19 -4.44
C ARG A 253 5.14 -13.04 -3.20
N LEU A 254 4.90 -12.48 -2.01
CA LEU A 254 5.23 -13.12 -0.74
C LEU A 254 4.35 -14.35 -0.50
N SER A 255 3.04 -14.26 -0.76
CA SER A 255 2.11 -15.38 -0.61
C SER A 255 2.49 -16.56 -1.53
N LYS A 256 2.86 -16.29 -2.78
CA LYS A 256 3.34 -17.30 -3.72
C LYS A 256 4.69 -17.87 -3.33
N MET A 257 5.59 -17.02 -2.86
CA MET A 257 6.93 -17.40 -2.42
C MET A 257 6.85 -18.39 -1.25
N TRP A 258 6.06 -18.08 -0.23
CA TRP A 258 5.88 -18.92 0.96
C TRP A 258 4.95 -20.11 0.77
N ARG A 259 4.34 -20.26 -0.42
CA ARG A 259 3.34 -21.30 -0.73
C ARG A 259 2.08 -21.21 0.13
N TRP A 260 1.72 -20.00 0.55
CA TRP A 260 0.41 -19.73 1.14
C TRP A 260 -0.71 -19.84 0.11
N VAL A 261 -0.36 -19.62 -1.16
CA VAL A 261 -1.22 -19.89 -2.31
C VAL A 261 -0.46 -20.72 -3.34
N ASP A 262 -1.18 -21.48 -4.17
CA ASP A 262 -0.57 -22.24 -5.26
C ASP A 262 -0.15 -21.31 -6.41
N PRO A 263 1.16 -21.13 -6.70
CA PRO A 263 1.61 -20.24 -7.78
C PRO A 263 1.29 -20.76 -9.19
N LYS A 264 0.93 -22.04 -9.33
CA LYS A 264 0.46 -22.60 -10.60
C LYS A 264 -0.98 -22.15 -10.89
N LYS A 265 -1.84 -22.08 -9.88
CA LYS A 265 -3.23 -21.64 -10.02
C LYS A 265 -3.37 -20.11 -9.92
N CYS A 266 -2.59 -19.46 -9.06
CA CYS A 266 -2.68 -18.03 -8.82
C CYS A 266 -1.87 -17.23 -9.86
N LYS A 267 -2.45 -16.99 -11.04
CA LYS A 267 -1.78 -16.25 -12.12
C LYS A 267 -1.93 -14.74 -12.05
N THR A 268 -2.94 -14.25 -11.33
CA THR A 268 -3.26 -12.83 -11.20
C THR A 268 -3.36 -12.48 -9.72
N PRO A 269 -3.23 -11.19 -9.35
CA PRO A 269 -3.49 -10.74 -7.98
C PRO A 269 -4.88 -11.14 -7.47
N GLU A 270 -5.88 -11.17 -8.36
CA GLU A 270 -7.25 -11.57 -8.03
C GLU A 270 -7.36 -13.05 -7.66
N HIS A 271 -6.66 -13.94 -8.38
CA HIS A 271 -6.58 -15.34 -7.97
C HIS A 271 -5.94 -15.51 -6.60
N THR A 272 -4.87 -14.74 -6.32
CA THR A 272 -4.23 -14.76 -5.01
C THR A 272 -5.17 -14.25 -3.92
N ARG A 273 -5.93 -13.18 -4.16
CA ARG A 273 -6.94 -12.66 -3.23
C ARG A 273 -7.94 -13.74 -2.85
N LYS A 274 -8.62 -14.33 -3.84
CA LYS A 274 -9.62 -15.38 -3.61
C LYS A 274 -9.04 -16.58 -2.86
N ALA A 275 -7.81 -16.98 -3.20
CA ALA A 275 -7.14 -18.08 -2.52
C ALA A 275 -6.77 -17.75 -1.06
N LEU A 276 -6.40 -16.50 -0.75
CA LEU A 276 -6.13 -16.07 0.63
C LEU A 276 -7.42 -15.98 1.44
N GLU A 277 -8.47 -15.37 0.89
CA GLU A 277 -9.77 -15.18 1.58
C GLU A 277 -10.48 -16.49 1.94
N GLN A 278 -10.11 -17.61 1.32
CA GLN A 278 -10.65 -18.93 1.65
C GLN A 278 -10.25 -19.45 3.04
N TRP A 279 -9.15 -18.94 3.61
CA TRP A 279 -8.61 -19.49 4.87
C TRP A 279 -7.94 -18.46 5.78
N VAL A 280 -7.59 -17.25 5.28
CA VAL A 280 -7.10 -16.17 6.14
C VAL A 280 -8.27 -15.67 6.99
N PRO A 281 -8.17 -15.67 8.33
CA PRO A 281 -9.20 -15.13 9.21
C PRO A 281 -9.58 -13.70 8.82
N ARG A 282 -10.88 -13.38 8.82
CA ARG A 282 -11.40 -12.09 8.35
C ARG A 282 -10.83 -10.91 9.12
N GLU A 283 -10.51 -11.12 10.39
CA GLU A 283 -9.88 -10.18 11.31
C GLU A 283 -8.51 -9.70 10.81
N LEU A 284 -7.83 -10.50 9.99
CA LEU A 284 -6.51 -10.18 9.43
C LEU A 284 -6.56 -9.50 8.07
N TRP A 285 -7.74 -9.41 7.43
CA TRP A 285 -7.86 -8.87 6.07
C TRP A 285 -7.47 -7.40 5.98
N ASN A 286 -7.72 -6.64 7.05
CA ASN A 286 -7.31 -5.26 7.21
C ASN A 286 -5.77 -5.09 7.31
N GLU A 287 -5.13 -5.96 8.10
CA GLU A 287 -3.71 -5.87 8.49
C GLU A 287 -2.78 -6.43 7.40
N ILE A 288 -3.19 -7.50 6.70
CA ILE A 288 -2.28 -8.30 5.87
C ILE A 288 -1.60 -7.49 4.76
N ASN A 289 -2.28 -6.53 4.12
CA ASN A 289 -1.66 -5.71 3.07
C ASN A 289 -0.54 -4.81 3.62
N PRO A 290 -0.81 -3.83 4.52
CA PRO A 290 0.24 -2.95 5.02
C PRO A 290 1.37 -3.72 5.73
N LEU A 291 1.06 -4.84 6.39
CA LEU A 291 2.04 -5.73 7.01
C LEU A 291 3.03 -6.29 5.99
N LEU A 292 2.52 -6.94 4.95
CA LEU A 292 3.35 -7.58 3.92
C LEU A 292 4.00 -6.58 2.97
N VAL A 293 3.37 -5.43 2.73
CA VAL A 293 3.98 -4.31 1.99
C VAL A 293 5.23 -3.85 2.73
N GLY A 294 5.11 -3.40 3.99
CA GLY A 294 6.27 -2.89 4.75
C GLY A 294 7.38 -3.93 4.89
N PHE A 295 7.02 -5.19 5.18
CA PHE A 295 7.99 -6.29 5.22
C PHE A 295 8.69 -6.49 3.87
N GLY A 296 7.92 -6.47 2.79
CA GLY A 296 8.41 -6.62 1.42
C GLY A 296 9.12 -5.38 0.87
N GLN A 297 9.06 -4.22 1.53
CA GLN A 297 9.80 -3.01 1.17
C GLN A 297 11.20 -2.99 1.76
N VAL A 298 11.35 -3.50 3.00
CA VAL A 298 12.57 -3.33 3.81
C VAL A 298 13.31 -4.65 4.04
N ILE A 299 12.62 -5.71 4.46
CA ILE A 299 13.25 -6.98 4.86
C ILE A 299 13.33 -7.96 3.69
N CYS A 300 12.25 -8.13 2.93
CA CYS A 300 12.21 -9.07 1.81
C CYS A 300 11.87 -8.39 0.47
N PRO A 301 12.60 -7.35 0.03
CA PRO A 301 12.42 -6.76 -1.30
C PRO A 301 12.67 -7.78 -2.42
N ALA A 302 12.08 -7.51 -3.59
CA ALA A 302 12.20 -8.37 -4.76
C ALA A 302 13.67 -8.54 -5.23
N ARG A 303 14.51 -7.54 -4.97
CA ARG A 303 15.96 -7.57 -5.20
C ARG A 303 16.64 -7.08 -3.92
N GLY A 304 17.72 -7.74 -3.52
CA GLY A 304 18.47 -7.38 -2.31
C GLY A 304 17.76 -7.76 -1.00
N LYS A 305 17.15 -8.95 -0.93
CA LYS A 305 16.49 -9.44 0.29
C LYS A 305 17.46 -9.49 1.48
N ARG A 306 17.00 -9.13 2.67
CA ARG A 306 17.78 -9.12 3.92
C ARG A 306 17.48 -10.36 4.76
N CYS A 307 17.80 -11.54 4.23
CA CYS A 307 17.61 -12.80 4.97
C CYS A 307 18.46 -12.89 6.25
N ASP A 308 19.54 -12.12 6.32
CA ASP A 308 20.36 -11.84 7.50
C ASP A 308 19.58 -11.18 8.63
N LEU A 309 18.59 -10.33 8.32
CA LEU A 309 17.74 -9.64 9.30
C LEU A 309 16.38 -10.34 9.54
N CYS A 310 16.01 -11.30 8.68
CA CYS A 310 14.68 -11.89 8.68
C CYS A 310 14.52 -12.96 9.78
N LEU A 311 13.65 -12.73 10.77
CA LEU A 311 13.35 -13.68 11.86
C LEU A 311 12.74 -15.01 11.37
N ALA A 312 12.17 -15.03 10.18
CA ALA A 312 11.56 -16.23 9.56
C ALA A 312 12.54 -17.04 8.71
N ASN A 313 13.85 -16.75 8.76
CA ASN A 313 14.85 -17.40 7.90
C ASN A 313 15.05 -18.91 8.17
N ASP A 314 14.62 -19.40 9.31
CA ASP A 314 14.63 -20.81 9.73
C ASP A 314 13.51 -21.64 9.08
N ILE A 315 12.35 -21.02 8.84
CA ILE A 315 11.14 -21.66 8.29
C ILE A 315 10.83 -21.23 6.84
N CYS A 316 11.45 -20.17 6.35
CA CYS A 316 11.22 -19.65 5.00
C CYS A 316 11.83 -20.58 3.94
N ASN A 317 10.98 -21.09 3.06
CA ASN A 317 11.36 -21.94 1.93
C ASN A 317 12.16 -21.21 0.82
N ASN A 318 12.29 -19.89 0.87
CA ASN A 318 13.07 -19.08 -0.08
C ASN A 318 14.19 -18.28 0.62
N VAL A 319 14.71 -18.80 1.74
CA VAL A 319 15.85 -18.19 2.45
C VAL A 319 17.11 -18.20 1.59
N ASP A 320 17.86 -17.09 1.58
CA ASP A 320 19.25 -17.11 1.10
C ASP A 320 20.19 -17.43 2.25
N ARG A 321 20.64 -18.69 2.30
CA ARG A 321 21.51 -19.20 3.36
C ARG A 321 22.89 -18.53 3.37
N LYS A 322 23.36 -17.94 2.26
CA LYS A 322 24.64 -17.22 2.25
C LYS A 322 24.53 -15.95 3.08
N LEU A 323 23.46 -15.18 2.90
CA LEU A 323 23.19 -13.98 3.69
C LEU A 323 23.03 -14.30 5.18
N VAL A 324 22.27 -15.36 5.50
CA VAL A 324 22.10 -15.81 6.90
C VAL A 324 23.44 -16.17 7.56
N LYS A 325 24.38 -16.78 6.83
CA LYS A 325 25.71 -17.12 7.36
C LYS A 325 26.61 -15.90 7.56
N LEU A 326 26.50 -14.91 6.65
CA LEU A 326 27.31 -13.70 6.74
C LEU A 326 26.93 -12.84 7.95
N ARG A 327 25.62 -12.83 8.33
CA ARG A 327 25.06 -11.96 9.39
C ARG A 327 25.71 -10.58 9.42
N ASN A 328 25.82 -9.96 8.25
CA ASN A 328 26.45 -8.65 8.16
C ASN A 328 25.44 -7.60 8.63
N PHE A 329 25.50 -7.26 9.91
CA PHE A 329 24.70 -6.19 10.49
C PHE A 329 25.25 -4.79 10.16
N GLU A 330 26.35 -4.69 9.40
CA GLU A 330 26.86 -3.40 8.94
C GLU A 330 25.88 -2.78 7.93
N GLU A 331 25.45 -1.55 8.22
CA GLU A 331 24.60 -0.75 7.36
C GLU A 331 25.40 -0.37 6.11
N SER A 332 25.02 -0.90 4.94
CA SER A 332 25.49 -0.31 3.68
C SER A 332 24.71 0.98 3.43
N PRO A 333 25.34 2.17 3.45
CA PRO A 333 24.62 3.46 3.44
C PRO A 333 23.81 3.72 2.17
N ALA A 334 24.07 2.98 1.08
CA ALA A 334 23.53 3.28 -0.24
C ALA A 334 22.16 2.65 -0.56
N SER A 335 21.54 1.87 0.33
CA SER A 335 20.35 1.06 -0.02
C SER A 335 19.23 0.93 1.03
N LEU A 336 19.32 1.63 2.18
CA LEU A 336 18.28 1.51 3.20
C LEU A 336 16.98 2.17 2.74
N ARG A 337 15.99 1.34 2.44
CA ARG A 337 14.59 1.75 2.37
C ARG A 337 13.98 1.50 3.75
N GLY A 338 13.52 2.55 4.43
CA GLY A 338 12.99 2.48 5.80
C GLY A 338 14.07 2.42 6.90
N ASP A 339 13.63 2.43 8.16
CA ASP A 339 14.44 2.33 9.38
C ASP A 339 14.22 0.96 10.04
N HIS A 340 15.32 0.27 10.35
CA HIS A 340 15.33 -1.03 11.03
C HIS A 340 16.30 -1.09 12.21
N SER A 341 16.72 0.05 12.77
CA SER A 341 17.67 0.11 13.88
C SER A 341 17.15 -0.65 15.11
N GLN A 342 15.85 -0.55 15.42
CA GLN A 342 15.25 -1.29 16.54
C GLN A 342 15.27 -2.82 16.32
N LEU A 343 15.10 -3.28 15.07
CA LEU A 343 15.20 -4.70 14.73
C LEU A 343 16.64 -5.20 14.89
N LEU A 344 17.65 -4.40 14.51
CA LEU A 344 19.05 -4.73 14.72
C LEU A 344 19.38 -4.90 16.21
N THR A 345 18.94 -3.96 17.05
CA THR A 345 19.08 -4.07 18.51
C THR A 345 18.45 -5.35 19.02
N HIS A 346 17.22 -5.66 18.62
CA HIS A 346 16.54 -6.90 19.02
C HIS A 346 17.31 -8.17 18.64
N LEU A 347 17.85 -8.22 17.42
CA LEU A 347 18.66 -9.35 16.96
C LEU A 347 19.95 -9.49 17.77
N GLN A 348 20.64 -8.38 18.05
CA GLN A 348 21.88 -8.40 18.85
C GLN A 348 21.63 -8.94 20.26
N HIS A 349 20.56 -8.50 20.93
CA HIS A 349 20.18 -9.04 22.25
C HIS A 349 19.90 -10.54 22.20
N THR A 350 19.12 -11.00 21.21
CA THR A 350 18.77 -12.43 21.07
C THR A 350 19.99 -13.31 20.79
N LEU A 351 21.01 -12.79 20.11
CA LEU A 351 22.27 -13.50 19.84
C LEU A 351 23.13 -13.66 21.10
N VAL A 352 23.19 -12.62 21.93
CA VAL A 352 23.90 -12.66 23.22
C VAL A 352 23.24 -13.68 24.16
N GLU A 353 21.91 -13.70 24.23
CA GLU A 353 21.16 -14.63 25.08
C GLU A 353 21.28 -16.10 24.63
N SER A 354 21.44 -16.35 23.33
CA SER A 354 21.57 -17.70 22.76
C SER A 354 23.00 -18.25 22.75
N GLY A 355 23.98 -17.54 23.33
CA GLY A 355 25.40 -17.96 23.37
C GLY A 355 26.07 -18.07 22.00
N SER A 356 25.46 -17.49 20.95
CA SER A 356 26.01 -17.48 19.59
C SER A 356 27.00 -16.33 19.44
N ALA A 357 28.24 -16.63 19.00
CA ALA A 357 29.30 -15.63 18.89
C ALA A 357 28.85 -14.35 18.16
N ALA A 358 29.08 -13.19 18.80
CA ALA A 358 28.83 -11.88 18.19
C ALA A 358 29.63 -11.74 16.88
N PRO A 359 29.07 -11.11 15.84
CA PRO A 359 29.75 -10.98 14.56
C PRO A 359 31.00 -10.11 14.68
N ARG A 360 32.02 -10.44 13.87
CA ARG A 360 33.25 -9.65 13.75
C ARG A 360 32.91 -8.30 13.12
N ILE A 361 32.90 -7.25 13.93
CA ILE A 361 32.99 -5.87 13.45
C ILE A 361 34.40 -5.70 12.88
N LYS A 362 34.55 -5.47 11.57
CA LYS A 362 35.82 -4.99 11.05
C LYS A 362 35.91 -3.53 11.46
N LYS A 363 36.76 -3.22 12.44
CA LYS A 363 37.14 -1.84 12.71
C LYS A 363 37.68 -1.27 11.40
N GLU A 364 37.09 -0.17 10.94
CA GLU A 364 37.71 0.68 9.94
C GLU A 364 39.07 1.09 10.50
N GLU A 365 40.14 0.55 9.90
CA GLU A 365 41.47 1.12 10.03
C GLU A 365 41.41 2.48 9.34
N THR A 366 41.20 3.52 10.15
CA THR A 366 41.60 4.88 9.80
C THR A 366 43.12 4.88 9.67
N ASP A 367 43.60 4.61 8.45
CA ASP A 367 44.98 4.88 8.09
C ASP A 367 45.19 6.39 7.91
N LYS A 368 46.37 6.80 8.38
CA LYS A 368 46.84 8.16 8.69
C LYS A 368 47.02 9.08 7.49
#